data_AF-A0A1Y1S1A5-F1
#
_entry.id   AF-A0A1Y1S1A5-F1
#
_cell.length_a   1.000
_cell.length_b   1.000
_cell.length_c   1.000
_cell.angle_alpha   90.00
_cell.angle_beta   90.00
_cell.angle_gamma   90.00
#
_symmetry.space_group_name_H-M   'P 1'
#
loop_
_entity.id
_entity.type
_entity.pdbx_description
1 polymer ?
#
loop_
_entity_poly.entity_id
_entity_poly.type
_entity_poly.pdbx_seq_one_letter_code
_entity_poly.pdbx_strand_id
1 'polypeptide(L)'
;MVSTYPQAYTTTLKEKNKEVPMSSGDNGPVLRIMGRVNHIILLIEKTSLIILMVGMLIFGFLQVFSRFILKAPIGWSEELLTYSFTWASFMGASMAIYTNSHFSVDLVTKHFSQKLLKTVRLVIWVLICLFAVFLLYMGTRLAIANHIQRMNILPISMFWAYLSMPISGAFILIHGVEKTTEVYLNIESEALEDLE
;
A
#
# COMPACT_ATOMS: atom_id res chain seq x y z
N MET A 1 -31.52 -32.78 -10.87
CA MET A 1 -31.32 -31.57 -10.04
C MET A 1 -30.17 -31.88 -9.09
N VAL A 2 -29.00 -31.24 -9.07
CA VAL A 2 -28.45 -30.06 -9.74
C VAL A 2 -26.93 -30.26 -9.79
N SER A 3 -26.34 -29.89 -10.93
CA SER A 3 -24.95 -29.45 -11.14
C SER A 3 -23.78 -30.39 -10.80
N THR A 4 -23.46 -31.22 -11.79
CA THR A 4 -22.13 -31.77 -12.03
C THR A 4 -21.18 -30.62 -12.39
N TYR A 5 -20.39 -30.12 -11.43
CA TYR A 5 -19.33 -29.16 -11.75
C TYR A 5 -18.25 -29.87 -12.60
N PRO A 6 -17.87 -29.33 -13.79
CA PRO A 6 -16.81 -29.92 -14.60
C PRO A 6 -15.45 -29.80 -13.89
N GLN A 7 -14.72 -30.91 -13.75
CA GLN A 7 -13.35 -30.97 -13.19
C GLN A 7 -12.31 -30.10 -13.92
N ALA A 8 -12.67 -29.42 -15.00
CA ALA A 8 -11.77 -28.58 -15.78
C ALA A 8 -11.29 -27.31 -15.04
N TYR A 9 -12.03 -26.84 -14.01
CA TYR A 9 -11.69 -25.60 -13.31
C TYR A 9 -10.60 -25.76 -12.23
N THR A 10 -10.38 -26.96 -11.69
CA THR A 10 -9.36 -27.18 -10.66
C THR A 10 -7.95 -27.35 -11.23
N THR A 11 -7.82 -27.73 -12.50
CA THR A 11 -6.53 -27.88 -13.17
C THR A 11 -5.92 -26.52 -13.55
N THR A 12 -6.72 -25.57 -14.01
CA THR A 12 -6.24 -24.25 -14.45
C THR A 12 -5.72 -23.36 -13.31
N LEU A 13 -6.21 -23.53 -12.08
CA LEU A 13 -5.72 -22.79 -10.91
C LEU A 13 -4.35 -23.30 -10.41
N LYS A 14 -3.99 -24.56 -10.69
CA LYS A 14 -2.66 -25.09 -10.38
C LYS A 14 -1.61 -24.74 -11.44
N GLU A 15 -2.01 -24.58 -12.69
CA GLU A 15 -1.11 -24.17 -13.78
C GLU A 15 -0.84 -22.66 -13.79
N LYS A 16 -1.84 -21.83 -13.48
CA LYS A 16 -1.63 -20.36 -13.43
C LYS A 16 -0.76 -19.89 -12.25
N ASN A 17 -0.50 -20.77 -11.27
CA ASN A 17 0.45 -20.53 -10.18
C ASN A 17 1.88 -20.99 -10.52
N LYS A 18 2.12 -21.45 -11.76
CA LYS A 18 3.40 -21.95 -12.26
C LYS A 18 4.06 -21.05 -13.30
N GLU A 19 3.36 -20.00 -13.75
CA GLU A 19 3.82 -19.05 -14.78
C GLU A 19 4.21 -17.67 -14.23
N VAL A 20 4.64 -17.60 -12.97
CA VAL A 20 5.66 -16.59 -12.63
C VAL A 20 6.97 -17.30 -12.90
N PRO A 21 7.71 -16.98 -13.99
CA PRO A 21 9.08 -17.45 -14.10
C PRO A 21 9.79 -16.93 -12.86
N MET A 22 10.05 -17.85 -11.94
CA MET A 22 11.06 -17.70 -10.91
C MET A 22 12.33 -17.47 -11.70
N SER A 23 12.72 -16.21 -11.88
CA SER A 23 13.96 -15.83 -12.55
C SER A 23 15.08 -16.50 -11.78
N SER A 24 15.47 -17.66 -12.28
CA SER A 24 16.64 -18.43 -11.91
C SER A 24 17.86 -17.80 -12.54
N GLY A 25 18.00 -16.48 -12.38
CA GLY A 25 19.29 -15.82 -12.32
C GLY A 25 19.66 -15.77 -10.85
N ASP A 26 20.92 -16.01 -10.52
CA ASP A 26 21.47 -15.79 -9.19
C ASP A 26 21.26 -14.31 -8.79
N ASN A 27 20.07 -14.01 -8.26
CA ASN A 27 19.70 -12.68 -7.81
C ASN A 27 20.51 -12.45 -6.54
N GLY A 28 21.58 -11.66 -6.64
CA GLY A 28 22.51 -11.42 -5.54
C GLY A 28 21.80 -11.13 -4.20
N PRO A 29 22.52 -11.30 -3.06
CA PRO A 29 21.93 -11.27 -1.72
C PRO A 29 21.04 -10.05 -1.45
N VAL A 30 21.31 -8.93 -2.12
CA VAL A 30 20.56 -7.67 -2.05
C VAL A 30 19.09 -7.82 -2.50
N LEU A 31 18.80 -8.44 -3.64
CA LEU A 31 17.42 -8.55 -4.14
C LEU A 31 16.54 -9.40 -3.21
N ARG A 32 17.13 -10.45 -2.64
CA ARG A 32 16.44 -11.36 -1.73
C ARG A 32 16.15 -10.71 -0.37
N ILE A 33 17.01 -9.80 0.08
CA ILE A 33 16.79 -9.00 1.29
C ILE A 33 15.68 -7.97 1.04
N MET A 34 15.70 -7.28 -0.10
CA MET A 34 14.68 -6.28 -0.45
C MET A 34 13.28 -6.88 -0.48
N GLY A 35 13.11 -8.03 -1.14
CA GLY A 35 11.80 -8.72 -1.18
C GLY A 35 11.31 -9.17 0.19
N ARG A 36 12.21 -9.57 1.10
CA ARG A 36 11.84 -9.92 2.49
C ARG A 36 11.40 -8.70 3.28
N VAL A 37 12.13 -7.60 3.19
CA VAL A 37 11.80 -6.35 3.88
C VAL A 37 10.42 -5.87 3.45
N ASN A 38 10.19 -5.81 2.14
CA ASN A 38 8.92 -5.38 1.59
C ASN A 38 7.76 -6.31 1.99
N HIS A 39 7.96 -7.63 1.95
CA HIS A 39 6.95 -8.56 2.42
C HIS A 39 6.59 -8.36 3.91
N ILE A 40 7.57 -8.06 4.76
CA ILE A 40 7.31 -7.75 6.18
C ILE A 40 6.52 -6.45 6.30
N ILE A 41 6.87 -5.42 5.54
CA ILE A 41 6.15 -4.13 5.52
C ILE A 41 4.69 -4.36 5.13
N LEU A 42 4.43 -5.12 4.07
CA LEU A 42 3.06 -5.41 3.63
C LEU A 42 2.26 -6.19 4.67
N LEU A 43 2.88 -7.11 5.41
CA LEU A 43 2.23 -7.80 6.52
C LEU A 43 1.85 -6.81 7.63
N ILE A 44 2.76 -5.88 7.96
CA ILE A 44 2.52 -4.84 8.97
C ILE A 44 1.38 -3.92 8.51
N GLU A 45 1.42 -3.42 7.28
CA GLU A 45 0.38 -2.57 6.70
C GLU A 45 -0.97 -3.27 6.71
N LYS A 46 -1.05 -4.51 6.21
CA LYS A 46 -2.28 -5.30 6.16
C LYS A 46 -2.85 -5.55 7.55
N THR A 47 -2.01 -5.91 8.52
CA THR A 47 -2.45 -6.17 9.90
C THR A 47 -2.95 -4.90 10.55
N SER A 48 -2.21 -3.81 10.39
CA SER A 48 -2.57 -2.49 10.91
C SER A 48 -3.90 -2.01 10.33
N LEU A 49 -4.10 -2.17 9.01
CA LEU A 49 -5.35 -1.83 8.34
C LEU A 49 -6.54 -2.61 8.87
N ILE A 50 -6.40 -3.93 9.05
CA ILE A 50 -7.47 -4.76 9.60
C ILE A 50 -7.85 -4.28 11.01
N ILE A 51 -6.86 -4.02 11.87
CA ILE A 51 -7.09 -3.52 13.23
C ILE A 51 -7.83 -2.18 13.20
N LEU A 52 -7.39 -1.24 12.35
CA LEU A 52 -8.00 0.07 12.21
C LEU A 52 -9.43 -0.02 11.68
N MET A 53 -9.68 -0.85 10.67
CA MET A 53 -11.03 -1.05 10.11
C MET A 53 -12.01 -1.66 11.13
N VAL A 54 -11.56 -2.67 11.89
CA VAL A 54 -12.35 -3.26 12.97
C VAL A 54 -12.63 -2.21 14.06
N GLY A 55 -11.61 -1.44 14.45
CA GLY A 55 -11.77 -0.33 15.39
C GLY A 55 -12.80 0.69 14.93
N MET A 56 -12.72 1.13 13.68
CA MET A 56 -13.70 2.04 13.08
C MET A 56 -15.13 1.50 13.14
N LEU A 57 -15.31 0.21 12.85
CA LEU A 57 -16.62 -0.44 12.93
C LEU A 57 -17.18 -0.42 14.35
N ILE A 58 -16.33 -0.70 15.35
CA ILE A 58 -16.71 -0.67 16.77
C ILE A 58 -17.05 0.76 17.22
N PHE A 59 -16.20 1.74 16.90
CA PHE A 59 -16.43 3.14 17.30
C PHE A 59 -17.65 3.74 16.62
N GLY A 60 -17.84 3.46 15.32
CA GLY A 60 -19.02 3.88 14.57
C GLY A 60 -20.30 3.25 15.13
N PHE A 61 -20.28 1.94 15.45
CA PHE A 61 -21.40 1.28 16.10
C PHE A 61 -21.71 1.90 17.47
N LEU A 62 -20.70 2.15 18.29
CA LEU A 62 -20.85 2.79 19.60
C LEU A 62 -21.42 4.22 19.48
N GLN A 63 -21.02 4.98 18.46
CA GLN A 63 -21.52 6.32 18.21
C GLN A 63 -23.02 6.30 17.83
N VAL A 64 -23.42 5.40 16.94
CA VAL A 64 -24.84 5.20 16.58
C VAL A 64 -25.63 4.73 17.80
N PHE A 65 -25.14 3.71 18.51
CA PHE A 65 -25.79 3.17 19.70
C PHE A 65 -25.98 4.23 20.79
N SER A 66 -24.93 4.97 21.13
CA SER A 66 -25.01 6.00 22.18
C SER A 66 -25.97 7.14 21.82
N ARG A 67 -26.00 7.55 20.55
CA ARG A 67 -26.87 8.66 20.10
C ARG A 67 -28.34 8.26 20.05
N PHE A 68 -28.65 7.08 19.54
CA PHE A 68 -30.04 6.67 19.31
C PHE A 68 -30.66 5.93 20.50
N ILE A 69 -29.88 5.14 21.24
CA ILE A 69 -30.39 4.29 22.33
C ILE A 69 -30.15 4.96 23.68
N LEU A 70 -28.92 5.39 23.96
CA LEU A 70 -28.58 6.03 25.23
C LEU A 70 -29.01 7.51 25.28
N LYS A 71 -29.37 8.11 24.14
CA LYS A 71 -29.68 9.55 23.99
C LYS A 71 -28.57 10.47 24.56
N ALA A 72 -27.35 9.96 24.66
CA ALA A 72 -26.21 10.64 25.25
C ALA A 72 -25.01 10.47 24.30
N PRO A 73 -24.70 11.46 23.45
CA PRO A 73 -23.64 11.33 22.46
C PRO A 73 -22.27 11.25 23.13
N ILE A 74 -21.49 10.24 22.76
CA ILE A 74 -20.12 10.06 23.23
C ILE A 74 -19.18 10.76 22.26
N GLY A 75 -18.64 11.93 22.64
CA GLY A 75 -17.83 12.73 21.72
C GLY A 75 -16.43 12.14 21.42
N TRP A 76 -15.86 11.35 22.32
CA TRP A 76 -14.55 10.74 22.09
C TRP A 76 -14.54 9.65 21.02
N SER A 77 -15.67 8.98 20.78
CA SER A 77 -15.74 7.92 19.76
C SER A 77 -15.65 8.48 18.34
N GLU A 78 -16.13 9.71 18.13
CA GLU A 78 -16.01 10.44 16.87
C GLU A 78 -14.54 10.76 16.56
N GLU A 79 -13.80 11.26 17.56
CA GLU A 79 -12.37 11.56 17.40
C GLU A 79 -11.54 10.30 17.09
N LEU A 80 -11.81 9.19 17.78
CA LEU A 80 -11.13 7.91 17.52
C LEU A 80 -11.49 7.32 16.15
N LEU A 81 -12.73 7.52 15.69
CA LEU A 81 -13.17 7.09 14.36
C LEU A 81 -12.38 7.85 13.28
N THR A 82 -12.32 9.18 13.37
CA THR A 82 -11.55 10.02 12.44
C THR A 82 -10.06 9.69 12.50
N TYR A 83 -9.50 9.50 13.70
CA TYR A 83 -8.11 9.10 13.88
C TYR A 83 -7.81 7.77 13.17
N SER A 84 -8.64 6.76 13.40
CA SER A 84 -8.49 5.44 12.78
C SER A 84 -8.63 5.51 11.27
N PHE A 85 -9.56 6.32 10.76
CA PHE A 85 -9.76 6.56 9.34
C PHE A 85 -8.57 7.24 8.67
N THR A 86 -7.97 8.26 9.30
CA THR A 86 -6.78 8.94 8.77
C THR A 86 -5.63 7.94 8.61
N TRP A 87 -5.34 7.16 9.65
CA TRP A 87 -4.31 6.13 9.60
C TRP A 87 -4.61 5.05 8.56
N ALA A 88 -5.87 4.58 8.48
CA ALA A 88 -6.26 3.56 7.51
C ALA A 88 -6.16 4.07 6.07
N SER A 89 -6.47 5.35 5.83
CA SER A 89 -6.37 5.94 4.49
C SER A 89 -4.93 5.98 3.99
N PHE A 90 -3.99 6.41 4.84
CA PHE A 90 -2.57 6.50 4.47
C PHE A 90 -1.91 5.12 4.34
N MET A 91 -2.17 4.20 5.26
CA MET A 91 -1.67 2.83 5.16
C MET A 91 -2.27 2.10 3.95
N GLY A 92 -3.56 2.31 3.69
CA GLY A 92 -4.28 1.71 2.58
C GLY A 92 -3.77 2.22 1.23
N ALA A 93 -3.46 3.50 1.13
CA ALA A 93 -2.86 4.09 -0.06
C ALA A 93 -1.48 3.47 -0.38
N SER A 94 -0.61 3.33 0.62
CA SER A 94 0.70 2.72 0.44
C SER A 94 0.61 1.26 -0.05
N MET A 95 -0.22 0.45 0.60
CA MET A 95 -0.47 -0.94 0.20
C MET A 95 -1.10 -1.04 -1.20
N ALA A 96 -2.03 -0.12 -1.53
CA ALA A 96 -2.69 -0.08 -2.82
C ALA A 96 -1.72 0.28 -3.96
N ILE A 97 -0.79 1.22 -3.73
CA ILE A 97 0.27 1.58 -4.69
C ILE A 97 1.14 0.36 -4.97
N TYR A 98 1.51 -0.41 -3.95
CA TYR A 98 2.30 -1.62 -4.14
C TYR A 98 1.54 -2.73 -4.89
N THR A 99 0.27 -2.94 -4.53
CA THR A 99 -0.52 -4.06 -5.08
C THR A 99 -1.06 -3.78 -6.49
N ASN A 100 -1.48 -2.54 -6.78
CA ASN A 100 -2.12 -2.18 -8.06
C ASN A 100 -1.16 -1.64 -9.13
N SER A 101 0.11 -1.40 -8.79
CA SER A 101 1.10 -0.89 -9.76
C SER A 101 1.32 -1.81 -10.95
N HIS A 102 1.09 -3.12 -10.80
CA HIS A 102 1.12 -4.06 -11.92
C HIS A 102 -0.15 -4.02 -12.77
N PHE A 103 -1.33 -3.84 -12.15
CA PHE A 103 -2.62 -3.99 -12.83
C PHE A 103 -3.05 -2.75 -13.62
N SER A 104 -2.80 -1.54 -13.10
CA SER A 104 -3.30 -0.30 -13.70
C SER A 104 -2.54 0.10 -14.97
N VAL A 105 -1.24 -0.17 -15.04
CA VAL A 105 -0.44 0.14 -16.23
C VAL A 105 -0.84 -0.79 -17.37
N ASP A 106 -1.03 -2.08 -17.11
CA ASP A 106 -1.31 -3.09 -18.13
C ASP A 106 -2.64 -2.85 -18.88
N LEU A 107 -3.67 -2.30 -18.22
CA LEU A 107 -4.95 -2.00 -18.87
C LEU A 107 -4.87 -0.85 -19.89
N VAL A 108 -4.08 0.19 -19.58
CA VAL A 108 -3.91 1.35 -20.46
C VAL A 108 -2.88 1.07 -21.55
N THR A 109 -1.95 0.13 -21.30
CA THR A 109 -0.79 -0.09 -22.18
C THR A 109 -0.88 -1.31 -23.09
N LYS A 110 -2.02 -2.01 -23.13
CA LYS A 110 -2.28 -3.13 -24.06
C LYS A 110 -2.03 -2.84 -25.55
N HIS A 111 -1.96 -1.57 -25.96
CA HIS A 111 -1.71 -1.14 -27.34
C HIS A 111 -0.33 -0.50 -27.57
N PHE A 112 0.53 -0.39 -26.54
CA PHE A 112 1.84 0.23 -26.65
C PHE A 112 2.96 -0.79 -26.83
N SER A 113 4.06 -0.36 -27.46
CA SER A 113 5.28 -1.17 -27.57
C SER A 113 5.95 -1.34 -26.20
N GLN A 114 6.63 -2.47 -25.98
CA GLN A 114 7.24 -2.83 -24.71
C GLN A 114 8.22 -1.76 -24.18
N LYS A 115 8.98 -1.10 -25.09
CA LYS A 115 9.93 -0.03 -24.74
C LYS A 115 9.23 1.21 -24.16
N LEU A 116 8.06 1.58 -24.69
CA LEU A 116 7.28 2.71 -24.19
C LEU A 116 6.65 2.38 -22.83
N LEU A 117 6.17 1.15 -22.65
CA LEU A 117 5.58 0.66 -21.41
C LEU A 117 6.58 0.72 -20.25
N LYS A 118 7.83 0.28 -20.48
CA LYS A 118 8.93 0.37 -19.48
C LYS A 118 9.22 1.83 -19.09
N THR A 119 9.29 2.73 -20.08
CA THR A 119 9.54 4.16 -19.84
C THR A 119 8.41 4.81 -19.02
N VAL A 120 7.15 4.55 -19.38
CA VAL A 120 5.98 5.04 -18.65
C VAL A 120 5.98 4.52 -17.22
N ARG A 121 6.28 3.23 -17.00
CA ARG A 121 6.37 2.63 -15.67
C ARG A 121 7.44 3.31 -14.81
N LEU A 122 8.61 3.59 -15.39
CA LEU A 122 9.68 4.29 -14.69
C LEU A 122 9.26 5.71 -14.29
N VAL A 123 8.65 6.46 -15.20
CA VAL A 123 8.15 7.83 -14.91
C VAL A 123 7.12 7.81 -13.79
N ILE A 124 6.18 6.86 -13.80
CA ILE A 124 5.18 6.70 -12.73
C ILE A 124 5.86 6.47 -11.38
N TRP A 125 6.84 5.56 -11.30
CA TRP A 125 7.54 5.29 -10.05
C TRP A 125 8.35 6.48 -9.56
N VAL A 126 8.98 7.24 -10.45
CA VAL A 126 9.67 8.49 -10.09
C VAL A 126 8.68 9.50 -9.49
N LEU A 127 7.51 9.67 -10.09
CA LEU A 127 6.47 10.57 -9.56
C LEU A 127 5.94 10.10 -8.21
N ILE A 128 5.73 8.79 -8.03
CA ILE A 128 5.32 8.20 -6.75
C ILE A 128 6.39 8.44 -5.68
N CYS A 129 7.67 8.22 -5.99
CA CYS A 129 8.76 8.48 -5.07
C CYS A 129 8.86 9.96 -4.70
N LEU A 130 8.71 10.88 -5.66
CA LEU A 130 8.66 12.32 -5.40
C LEU A 130 7.51 12.68 -4.44
N PHE A 131 6.32 12.14 -4.69
CA PHE A 131 5.16 12.33 -3.82
C PHE A 131 5.41 11.77 -2.41
N ALA A 132 6.07 10.62 -2.30
CA ALA A 132 6.41 10.03 -1.01
C ALA A 132 7.43 10.86 -0.22
N VAL A 133 8.44 11.46 -0.88
CA VAL A 133 9.34 12.44 -0.25
C VAL A 133 8.56 13.67 0.22
N PHE A 134 7.62 14.16 -0.59
CA PHE A 134 6.76 15.28 -0.20
C PHE A 134 5.92 14.94 1.05
N LEU A 135 5.31 13.75 1.11
CA LEU A 135 4.57 13.28 2.29
C LEU A 135 5.45 13.19 3.53
N LEU A 136 6.69 12.70 3.39
CA LEU A 136 7.66 12.65 4.48
C LEU A 136 8.00 14.04 5.01
N TYR A 137 8.37 14.97 4.12
CA TYR A 137 8.79 16.30 4.52
C TYR A 137 7.64 17.12 5.09
N MET A 138 6.52 17.21 4.37
CA MET A 138 5.37 17.98 4.84
C MET A 138 4.68 17.32 6.03
N GLY A 139 4.58 16.00 6.05
CA GLY A 139 3.98 15.25 7.14
C GLY A 139 4.76 15.36 8.44
N THR A 140 6.10 15.26 8.40
CA THR A 140 6.94 15.49 9.60
C THR A 140 6.82 16.93 10.09
N ARG A 141 6.89 17.92 9.19
CA ARG A 141 6.73 19.34 9.54
C ARG A 141 5.36 19.60 10.18
N LEU A 142 4.30 19.02 9.64
CA LEU A 142 2.95 19.19 10.17
C LEU A 142 2.77 18.49 11.52
N ALA A 143 3.36 17.30 11.70
CA ALA A 143 3.37 16.61 12.98
C ALA A 143 4.05 17.45 14.05
N ILE A 144 5.28 17.92 13.79
CA ILE A 144 6.05 18.76 14.73
C ILE A 144 5.31 20.07 15.02
N ALA A 145 4.74 20.74 14.01
CA ALA A 145 4.03 22.00 14.22
C ALA A 145 2.81 21.85 15.14
N ASN A 146 2.14 20.69 15.10
CA ASN A 146 0.92 20.43 15.86
C ASN A 146 1.16 19.60 17.14
N HIS A 147 2.40 19.49 17.63
CA HIS A 147 2.71 18.68 18.80
C HIS A 147 2.03 19.16 20.10
N ILE A 148 1.79 20.46 20.22
CA ILE A 148 1.13 21.09 21.39
C ILE A 148 -0.40 21.03 21.25
N GLN A 149 -0.93 20.91 20.03
CA GLN A 149 -2.37 20.84 19.79
C GLN A 149 -2.92 19.47 20.25
N ARG A 150 -3.96 19.52 21.06
CA ARG A 150 -4.70 18.34 21.56
C ARG A 150 -6.01 18.20 20.79
N MET A 151 -6.55 16.99 20.77
CA MET A 151 -7.92 16.76 20.30
C MET A 151 -8.93 17.50 21.19
N ASN A 152 -10.13 17.74 20.66
CA ASN A 152 -11.12 18.62 21.27
C ASN A 152 -11.66 18.01 22.59
N ILE A 153 -11.76 16.68 22.65
CA ILE A 153 -12.34 15.94 23.78
C ILE A 153 -11.29 15.02 24.41
N LEU A 154 -10.43 14.38 23.63
CA LEU A 154 -9.32 13.58 24.14
C LEU A 154 -8.06 14.41 24.39
N PRO A 155 -7.37 14.24 25.53
CA PRO A 155 -6.09 14.89 25.79
C PRO A 155 -4.92 14.23 25.02
N ILE A 156 -5.19 13.65 23.86
CA ILE A 156 -4.18 13.07 22.96
C ILE A 156 -3.70 14.17 22.01
N SER A 157 -2.38 14.24 21.80
CA SER A 157 -1.79 15.18 20.85
C SER A 157 -2.13 14.80 19.41
N MET A 158 -2.49 15.79 18.58
CA MET A 158 -2.72 15.63 17.15
C MET A 158 -1.44 15.21 16.39
N PHE A 159 -0.28 15.33 17.02
CA PHE A 159 1.00 14.80 16.54
C PHE A 159 0.89 13.38 15.98
N TRP A 160 0.24 12.48 16.72
CA TRP A 160 0.12 11.08 16.36
C TRP A 160 -0.76 10.86 15.14
N ALA A 161 -1.78 11.70 14.94
CA ALA A 161 -2.63 11.62 13.75
C ALA A 161 -1.83 12.01 12.50
N TYR A 162 -1.07 13.11 12.59
CA TYR A 162 -0.25 13.60 11.48
C TYR A 162 0.96 12.72 11.18
N LEU A 163 1.42 11.91 12.12
CA LEU A 163 2.52 10.96 11.90
C LEU A 163 2.16 9.83 10.91
N SER A 164 0.87 9.59 10.67
CA SER A 164 0.42 8.66 9.62
C SER A 164 0.93 9.03 8.22
N MET A 165 1.04 10.33 7.91
CA MET A 165 1.54 10.85 6.64
C MET A 165 3.00 10.47 6.36
N PRO A 166 3.99 10.82 7.22
CA PRO A 166 5.37 10.46 6.97
C PRO A 166 5.62 8.96 7.05
N ILE A 167 4.90 8.22 7.90
CA ILE A 167 5.05 6.75 7.97
C ILE A 167 4.62 6.10 6.65
N SER A 168 3.46 6.48 6.12
CA SER A 168 3.01 5.99 4.80
C SER A 168 3.96 6.41 3.68
N GLY A 169 4.45 7.65 3.70
CA GLY A 169 5.48 8.11 2.76
C GLY A 169 6.76 7.26 2.81
N ALA A 170 7.22 6.87 4.00
CA ALA A 170 8.36 5.97 4.15
C ALA A 170 8.12 4.59 3.51
N PHE A 171 6.95 4.00 3.75
CA PHE A 171 6.59 2.70 3.16
C PHE A 171 6.50 2.77 1.63
N ILE A 172 5.85 3.81 1.09
CA ILE A 172 5.79 4.05 -0.35
C ILE A 172 7.20 4.20 -0.95
N LEU A 173 8.13 4.88 -0.28
CA LEU A 173 9.51 4.99 -0.77
C LEU A 173 10.21 3.63 -0.82
N ILE A 174 10.06 2.80 0.22
CA ILE A 174 10.69 1.48 0.25
C ILE A 174 10.14 0.61 -0.89
N HIS A 175 8.81 0.62 -1.08
CA HIS A 175 8.15 -0.07 -2.18
C HIS A 175 8.63 0.44 -3.56
N GLY A 176 8.79 1.76 -3.69
CA GLY A 176 9.22 2.39 -4.94
C GLY A 176 10.66 2.09 -5.31
N VAL A 177 11.57 2.03 -4.34
CA VAL A 177 12.98 1.68 -4.58
C VAL A 177 13.09 0.25 -5.10
N GLU A 178 12.43 -0.71 -4.46
CA GLU A 178 12.44 -2.11 -4.91
C GLU A 178 11.90 -2.24 -6.34
N LYS A 179 10.75 -1.62 -6.62
CA LYS A 179 10.11 -1.69 -7.94
C LYS A 179 10.92 -1.02 -9.03
N THR A 180 11.63 0.06 -8.70
CA THR A 180 12.54 0.72 -9.64
C THR A 180 13.74 -0.16 -9.96
N THR A 181 14.35 -0.80 -8.95
CA THR A 181 15.46 -1.75 -9.14
C THR A 181 15.05 -2.94 -10.02
N GLU A 182 13.85 -3.50 -9.82
CA GLU A 182 13.30 -4.58 -10.65
C GLU A 182 13.13 -4.17 -12.12
N VAL A 183 12.72 -2.93 -12.38
CA VAL A 183 12.59 -2.39 -13.75
C VAL A 183 13.95 -2.21 -14.41
N TYR A 184 14.97 -1.72 -13.69
CA TYR A 184 16.32 -1.54 -14.24
C TYR A 184 16.97 -2.88 -14.62
N LEU A 185 16.88 -3.89 -13.75
CA LEU A 185 17.45 -5.22 -14.03
C LEU A 185 16.82 -5.88 -15.28
N ASN A 186 15.51 -5.71 -15.48
CA ASN A 186 14.80 -6.19 -16.66
C ASN A 186 15.12 -5.43 -17.96
N ILE A 187 15.76 -4.26 -17.87
CA ILE A 187 16.24 -3.51 -19.06
C ILE A 187 17.62 -4.01 -19.43
N GLU A 188 18.50 -4.21 -18.44
CA GLU A 188 19.87 -4.67 -18.66
C GLU A 188 19.91 -6.09 -19.21
N SER A 189 19.03 -6.98 -18.76
CA SER A 189 18.92 -8.34 -19.31
C SER A 189 18.54 -8.36 -20.80
N GLU A 190 17.57 -7.53 -21.21
CA GLU A 190 17.09 -7.46 -22.59
C GLU A 190 18.13 -6.83 -23.52
N ALA A 191 18.90 -5.85 -23.03
CA ALA A 191 19.98 -5.24 -23.79
C ALA A 191 21.16 -6.18 -24.06
N LEU A 192 21.42 -7.16 -23.16
CA LEU A 192 22.45 -8.17 -23.36
C LEU A 192 22.00 -9.25 -24.36
N GLU A 193 20.72 -9.61 -24.34
CA GLU A 193 20.13 -10.58 -25.27
C GLU A 193 20.10 -10.06 -26.72
N ASP A 194 19.91 -8.75 -26.92
CA ASP A 194 19.98 -8.09 -28.25
C ASP A 194 21.42 -8.02 -28.82
N LEU A 195 22.45 -8.31 -28.02
CA LEU A 195 23.87 -8.21 -28.42
C LEU A 195 24.53 -9.57 -28.74
N GLU A 196 23.87 -10.70 -28.43
CA GLU A 196 24.28 -12.07 -28.78
C GLU A 196 23.69 -12.53 -30.12
#